data_AF-A0A7C8Z4L4-F1
#
_entry.id   AF-A0A7C8Z4L4-F1
#
_cell.length_a   1.000
_cell.length_b   1.000
_cell.length_c   1.000
_cell.angle_alpha   90.00
_cell.angle_beta   90.00
_cell.angle_gamma   90.00
#
_symmetry.space_group_name_H-M   'P 1'
#
loop_
_entity.id
_entity.type
_entity.pdbx_description
1 polymer ?
#
loop_
_entity_poly.entity_id
_entity_poly.type
_entity_poly.pdbx_seq_one_letter_code
_entity_poly.pdbx_strand_id
1 'polypeptide(L)'
;YGSHYSSAGIVLFYLVRLPPFSSENQKLQGGQFDHADRLFNNIRDTWFSAAGKGNTSDVKELIPEFFYLPEFLENRFNLDLGEKQSGEKVGDVVLPPWAKGSVREFIRKHRAALECDYVSENLHHWIDLIFGYKQRGKAAEDAVNVFYHYTYEGNVDIDAVTDPTMKASILAQINHFGQTPKQLFQKPHVKRRVDRKPPHPLKYSINLVPHDLRKSSSSISQIVTVNDKILVAGANSVLKPRTYGKYLSWGFPDRSLRFLSYDQDRLLSTHENLHGGNQIQCVGVSHDGQIVVTGGDEGLLSVWRINKDNPRRVRRLLLEKALCAHTAKVS
;
A
#
# COMPACT_ATOMS: atom_id res chain seq x y z
N TYR A 1 32.12 -10.15 -14.15
CA TYR A 1 32.24 -10.03 -12.69
C TYR A 1 32.49 -11.38 -12.07
N GLY A 2 33.46 -11.48 -11.15
CA GLY A 2 33.74 -12.71 -10.38
C GLY A 2 32.76 -12.93 -9.22
N SER A 3 32.12 -11.86 -8.76
CA SER A 3 31.00 -11.85 -7.83
C SER A 3 29.67 -11.71 -8.60
N HIS A 4 28.56 -12.06 -7.93
CA HIS A 4 27.22 -12.00 -8.49
C HIS A 4 26.37 -10.96 -7.75
N TYR A 5 25.36 -10.41 -8.42
CA TYR A 5 24.47 -9.39 -7.85
C TYR A 5 23.47 -9.96 -6.82
N SER A 6 23.29 -11.28 -6.80
CA SER A 6 22.38 -11.97 -5.89
C SER A 6 22.98 -13.29 -5.40
N SER A 7 22.97 -13.50 -4.08
CA SER A 7 23.39 -14.75 -3.43
C SER A 7 22.77 -14.83 -2.04
N ALA A 8 22.79 -16.02 -1.43
CA ALA A 8 22.33 -16.20 -0.05
C ALA A 8 23.10 -15.29 0.93
N GLY A 9 24.41 -15.11 0.71
CA GLY A 9 25.23 -14.20 1.51
C GLY A 9 24.77 -12.75 1.45
N ILE A 10 24.31 -12.27 0.27
CA ILE A 10 23.78 -10.91 0.09
C ILE A 10 22.46 -10.74 0.85
N VAL A 11 21.57 -11.73 0.76
CA VAL A 11 20.29 -11.72 1.48
C VAL A 11 20.53 -11.70 2.99
N LEU A 12 21.42 -12.57 3.50
CA LEU A 12 21.78 -12.62 4.91
C LEU A 12 22.49 -11.34 5.37
N PHE A 13 23.29 -10.70 4.52
CA PHE A 13 23.91 -9.41 4.80
C PHE A 13 22.85 -8.32 5.03
N TYR A 14 21.86 -8.19 4.14
CA TYR A 14 20.81 -7.18 4.29
C TYR A 14 19.87 -7.50 5.46
N LEU A 15 19.46 -8.76 5.61
CA LEU A 15 18.45 -9.17 6.58
C LEU A 15 19.02 -9.60 7.94
N VAL A 16 20.30 -9.32 8.22
CA VAL A 16 21.01 -9.77 9.44
C VAL A 16 20.29 -9.43 10.76
N ARG A 17 19.40 -8.42 10.75
CA ARG A 17 18.61 -7.98 11.91
C ARG A 17 17.31 -8.75 12.15
N LEU A 18 16.90 -9.63 11.24
CA LEU A 18 15.64 -10.36 11.32
C LEU A 18 15.86 -11.86 11.52
N PRO A 19 15.13 -12.54 12.42
CA PRO A 19 15.06 -13.99 12.42
C PRO A 19 14.22 -14.50 11.22
N PRO A 20 14.57 -15.67 10.64
CA PRO A 20 15.68 -16.55 11.00
C PRO A 20 17.05 -16.12 10.41
N PHE A 21 17.10 -15.06 9.60
CA PHE A 21 18.30 -14.64 8.88
C PHE A 21 19.48 -14.28 9.78
N SER A 22 19.25 -13.70 10.96
CA SER A 22 20.27 -13.45 11.96
C SER A 22 21.00 -14.73 12.37
N SER A 23 20.27 -15.79 12.70
CA SER A 23 20.82 -17.10 13.07
C SER A 23 21.51 -17.79 11.91
N GLU A 24 20.94 -17.70 10.69
CA GLU A 24 21.58 -18.27 9.50
C GLU A 24 22.87 -17.51 9.12
N ASN A 25 22.92 -16.20 9.33
CA ASN A 25 24.15 -15.41 9.15
C ASN A 25 25.25 -15.87 10.12
N GLN A 26 24.94 -16.07 11.41
CA GLN A 26 25.90 -16.58 12.38
C GLN A 26 26.42 -17.97 11.99
N LYS A 27 25.53 -18.88 11.57
CA LYS A 27 25.95 -20.22 11.10
C LYS A 27 26.90 -20.14 9.92
N LEU A 28 26.62 -19.26 8.96
CA LEU A 28 27.50 -19.04 7.80
C LEU A 28 28.90 -18.54 8.20
N GLN A 29 28.99 -17.80 9.31
CA GLN A 29 30.22 -17.19 9.83
C GLN A 29 30.88 -18.00 10.97
N GLY A 30 30.51 -19.27 11.15
CA GLY A 30 31.14 -20.14 12.16
C GLY A 30 30.62 -19.97 13.58
N GLY A 31 29.40 -19.45 13.75
CA GLY A 31 28.66 -19.39 15.03
C GLY A 31 28.61 -18.02 15.68
N GLN A 32 29.20 -16.98 15.08
CA GLN A 32 29.18 -15.59 15.54
C GLN A 32 28.87 -14.66 14.37
N PHE A 33 28.51 -13.40 14.63
CA PHE A 33 28.37 -12.42 13.54
C PHE A 33 29.74 -12.07 12.93
N ASP A 34 29.72 -11.62 11.67
CA ASP A 34 30.92 -11.11 11.00
C ASP A 34 31.45 -9.83 11.70
N HIS A 35 32.65 -9.41 11.36
CA HIS A 35 33.26 -8.18 11.84
C HIS A 35 32.33 -6.98 11.61
N ALA A 36 32.14 -6.14 12.63
CA ALA A 36 31.20 -5.02 12.64
C ALA A 36 31.32 -4.09 11.41
N ASP A 37 32.54 -3.75 10.99
CA ASP A 37 32.82 -2.96 9.78
C ASP A 37 32.35 -3.59 8.46
N ARG A 38 32.17 -4.92 8.41
CA ARG A 38 31.67 -5.64 7.23
C ARG A 38 30.15 -5.87 7.26
N LEU A 39 29.50 -5.64 8.40
CA LEU A 39 28.05 -5.80 8.52
C LEU A 39 27.30 -4.67 7.84
N PHE A 40 26.10 -4.97 7.35
CA PHE A 40 25.20 -3.96 6.82
C PHE A 40 24.79 -3.00 7.94
N ASN A 41 25.27 -1.75 7.88
CA ASN A 41 25.01 -0.77 8.93
C ASN A 41 24.71 0.64 8.41
N ASN A 42 24.98 0.95 7.14
CA ASN A 42 24.76 2.28 6.58
C ASN A 42 24.34 2.17 5.10
N ILE A 43 23.20 2.78 4.76
CA ILE A 43 22.67 2.80 3.38
C ILE A 43 23.65 3.47 2.41
N ARG A 44 24.24 4.60 2.82
CA ARG A 44 25.15 5.39 1.98
C ARG A 44 26.42 4.62 1.66
N ASP A 45 27.03 4.01 2.67
CA ASP A 45 28.31 3.31 2.51
C ASP A 45 28.11 2.04 1.67
N THR A 46 27.00 1.33 1.92
CA THR A 46 26.61 0.15 1.12
C THR A 46 26.39 0.52 -0.35
N TRP A 47 25.73 1.66 -0.61
CA TRP A 47 25.56 2.17 -1.98
C TRP A 47 26.90 2.53 -2.63
N PHE A 48 27.80 3.23 -1.93
CA PHE A 48 29.09 3.60 -2.50
C PHE A 48 29.97 2.39 -2.83
N SER A 49 29.95 1.36 -1.99
CA SER A 49 30.63 0.09 -2.23
C SER A 49 30.11 -0.56 -3.53
N ALA A 50 28.78 -0.70 -3.67
CA ALA A 50 28.17 -1.32 -4.85
C ALA A 50 28.27 -0.47 -6.13
N ALA A 51 28.35 0.87 -6.00
CA ALA A 51 28.50 1.79 -7.12
C ALA A 51 29.94 1.86 -7.68
N GLY A 52 30.85 0.98 -7.23
CA GLY A 52 32.23 0.88 -7.73
C GLY A 52 33.20 1.93 -7.19
N LYS A 53 32.80 2.75 -6.20
CA LYS A 53 33.73 3.66 -5.51
C LYS A 53 34.51 2.90 -4.44
N GLY A 54 35.67 2.36 -4.83
CA GLY A 54 36.63 1.72 -3.92
C GLY A 54 36.53 0.20 -3.83
N ASN A 55 35.49 -0.42 -4.42
CA ASN A 55 35.36 -1.87 -4.52
C ASN A 55 34.77 -2.29 -5.87
N THR A 56 35.59 -2.85 -6.76
CA THR A 56 35.13 -3.34 -8.09
C THR A 56 34.53 -4.74 -8.04
N SER A 57 34.56 -5.39 -6.87
CA SER A 57 34.01 -6.73 -6.64
C SER A 57 32.62 -6.71 -6.00
N ASP A 58 32.13 -5.54 -5.59
CA ASP A 58 30.80 -5.41 -5.04
C ASP A 58 29.83 -4.94 -6.13
N VAL A 59 29.02 -5.89 -6.62
CA VAL A 59 28.00 -5.66 -7.66
C VAL A 59 26.61 -6.04 -7.17
N LYS A 60 26.40 -6.01 -5.85
CA LYS A 60 25.16 -6.45 -5.20
C LYS A 60 23.97 -5.59 -5.66
N GLU A 61 22.87 -6.23 -5.99
CA GLU A 61 21.58 -5.57 -6.26
C GLU A 61 20.67 -5.61 -5.02
N LEU A 62 19.64 -4.76 -5.02
CA LEU A 62 18.69 -4.68 -3.91
C LEU A 62 17.78 -5.92 -3.83
N ILE A 63 17.33 -6.22 -2.61
CA ILE A 63 16.29 -7.22 -2.32
C ILE A 63 14.90 -6.55 -2.22
N PRO A 64 13.79 -7.30 -2.43
CA PRO A 64 12.43 -6.75 -2.40
C PRO A 64 12.06 -5.99 -1.11
N GLU A 65 12.63 -6.40 0.03
CA GLU A 65 12.38 -5.85 1.36
C GLU A 65 12.65 -4.34 1.43
N PHE A 66 13.57 -3.80 0.61
CA PHE A 66 13.82 -2.37 0.47
C PHE A 66 12.59 -1.55 0.00
N PHE A 67 11.52 -2.21 -0.47
CA PHE A 67 10.33 -1.56 -1.01
C PHE A 67 9.05 -1.82 -0.21
N TYR A 68 9.11 -2.64 0.85
CA TYR A 68 7.93 -2.90 1.67
C TYR A 68 8.17 -3.23 3.15
N LEU A 69 9.39 -3.63 3.56
CA LEU A 69 9.66 -4.13 4.91
C LEU A 69 10.56 -3.13 5.67
N PRO A 70 10.05 -2.26 6.54
CA PRO A 70 10.90 -1.35 7.32
C PRO A 70 11.74 -2.06 8.39
N GLU A 71 11.27 -3.20 8.91
CA GLU A 71 11.82 -3.85 10.09
C GLU A 71 13.26 -4.37 9.91
N PHE A 72 13.70 -4.68 8.68
CA PHE A 72 15.08 -5.19 8.48
C PHE A 72 16.16 -4.13 8.73
N LEU A 73 15.78 -2.85 8.85
CA LEU A 73 16.68 -1.74 9.14
C LEU A 73 16.81 -1.45 10.65
N GLU A 74 15.98 -2.08 11.49
CA GLU A 74 15.95 -1.85 12.94
C GLU A 74 16.45 -3.10 13.69
N ASN A 75 17.32 -2.92 14.68
CA ASN A 75 17.80 -3.99 15.57
C ASN A 75 16.81 -4.23 16.71
N ARG A 76 15.56 -4.60 16.37
CA ARG A 76 14.47 -4.80 17.35
C ARG A 76 14.70 -5.95 18.32
N PHE A 77 15.62 -6.84 17.99
CA PHE A 77 15.96 -8.03 18.78
C PHE A 77 17.19 -7.81 19.68
N ASN A 78 17.74 -6.59 19.73
CA ASN A 78 18.93 -6.26 20.52
C ASN A 78 20.11 -7.22 20.26
N LEU A 79 20.32 -7.57 18.98
CA LEU A 79 21.44 -8.42 18.57
C LEU A 79 22.76 -7.69 18.87
N ASP A 80 23.74 -8.42 19.38
CA ASP A 80 25.11 -7.92 19.51
C ASP A 80 25.82 -8.00 18.16
N LEU A 81 25.78 -6.91 17.41
CA LEU A 81 26.41 -6.80 16.08
C LEU A 81 27.85 -6.27 16.17
N GLY A 82 28.41 -6.17 17.38
CA GLY A 82 29.76 -5.72 17.63
C GLY A 82 29.99 -4.22 17.52
N GLU A 83 31.26 -3.85 17.55
CA GLU A 83 31.75 -2.47 17.51
C GLU A 83 32.73 -2.31 16.37
N LYS A 84 32.56 -1.26 15.56
CA LYS A 84 33.45 -0.92 14.46
C LYS A 84 34.82 -0.51 14.98
N GLN A 85 35.83 -0.53 14.10
CA GLN A 85 37.15 0.03 14.41
C GLN A 85 37.12 1.52 14.81
N SER A 86 36.08 2.25 14.41
CA SER A 86 35.85 3.64 14.82
C SER A 86 35.38 3.79 16.27
N GLY A 87 35.06 2.69 16.96
CA GLY A 87 34.43 2.68 18.29
C GLY A 87 32.90 2.81 18.25
N GLU A 88 32.29 2.86 17.06
CA GLU A 88 30.84 2.93 16.93
C GLU A 88 30.21 1.54 17.02
N LYS A 89 29.26 1.36 17.94
CA LYS A 89 28.48 0.12 18.05
C LYS A 89 27.51 -0.03 16.88
N VAL A 90 27.44 -1.22 16.32
CA VAL A 90 26.49 -1.53 15.25
C VAL A 90 25.12 -1.84 15.85
N GLY A 91 24.12 -1.02 15.51
CA GLY A 91 22.74 -1.17 15.96
C GLY A 91 21.78 -1.09 14.77
N ASP A 92 20.87 -0.12 14.80
CA ASP A 92 20.02 0.21 13.65
C ASP A 92 20.84 0.66 12.43
N VAL A 93 20.28 0.48 11.24
CA VAL A 93 20.92 0.93 10.00
C VAL A 93 20.86 2.45 9.92
N VAL A 94 22.01 3.09 9.66
CA VAL A 94 22.11 4.53 9.41
C VAL A 94 21.39 4.88 8.11
N LEU A 95 20.35 5.69 8.25
CA LEU A 95 19.49 6.13 7.14
C LEU A 95 19.97 7.45 6.52
N PRO A 96 19.62 7.71 5.25
CA PRO A 96 19.86 9.03 4.65
C PRO A 96 19.09 10.15 5.38
N PRO A 97 19.61 11.39 5.40
CA PRO A 97 18.99 12.52 6.11
C PRO A 97 17.54 12.80 5.72
N TRP A 98 17.17 12.57 4.45
CA TRP A 98 15.82 12.79 3.94
C TRP A 98 14.78 11.85 4.55
N ALA A 99 15.19 10.74 5.18
CA ALA A 99 14.31 9.81 5.88
C ALA A 99 13.96 10.28 7.31
N LYS A 100 14.65 11.32 7.81
CA LYS A 100 14.39 11.94 9.13
C LYS A 100 14.37 10.93 10.29
N GLY A 101 15.24 9.92 10.22
CA GLY A 101 15.31 8.84 11.21
C GLY A 101 14.16 7.83 11.16
N SER A 102 13.24 7.91 10.19
CA SER A 102 12.13 6.97 10.07
C SER A 102 12.38 5.91 8.99
N VAL A 103 12.53 4.65 9.41
CA VAL A 103 12.61 3.50 8.48
C VAL A 103 11.35 3.36 7.62
N ARG A 104 10.18 3.74 8.15
CA ARG A 104 8.92 3.74 7.40
C ARG A 104 8.92 4.78 6.30
N GLU A 105 9.44 5.98 6.57
CA GLU A 105 9.60 7.02 5.54
C GLU A 105 10.63 6.62 4.49
N PHE A 106 11.71 5.94 4.89
CA PHE A 106 12.69 5.35 3.98
C PHE A 106 12.04 4.40 2.98
N ILE A 107 11.33 3.38 3.48
CA ILE A 107 10.62 2.40 2.64
C ILE A 107 9.53 3.07 1.79
N ARG A 108 8.74 3.99 2.36
CA ARG A 108 7.69 4.72 1.62
C ARG A 108 8.28 5.47 0.43
N LYS A 109 9.42 6.15 0.60
CA LYS A 109 10.10 6.86 -0.48
C LYS A 109 10.76 5.93 -1.49
N HIS A 110 11.36 4.82 -1.06
CA HIS A 110 11.88 3.78 -1.97
C HIS A 110 10.77 3.21 -2.85
N ARG A 111 9.62 2.87 -2.26
CA ARG A 111 8.44 2.40 -3.02
C ARG A 111 7.92 3.46 -3.98
N ALA A 112 7.81 4.72 -3.53
CA ALA A 112 7.39 5.81 -4.39
C ALA A 112 8.36 6.05 -5.56
N ALA A 113 9.67 5.87 -5.36
CA ALA A 113 10.67 5.95 -6.40
C ALA A 113 10.55 4.78 -7.40
N LEU A 114 10.35 3.55 -6.91
CA LEU A 114 10.15 2.37 -7.77
C LEU A 114 8.91 2.53 -8.66
N GLU A 115 7.83 3.09 -8.13
CA GLU A 115 6.56 3.27 -8.83
C GLU A 115 6.47 4.59 -9.64
N CYS A 116 7.53 5.42 -9.65
CA CYS A 116 7.48 6.68 -10.37
C CYS A 116 7.53 6.49 -11.89
N ASP A 117 7.12 7.53 -12.63
CA ASP A 117 7.09 7.51 -14.10
C ASP A 117 8.48 7.24 -14.70
N TYR A 118 9.53 7.84 -14.13
CA TYR A 118 10.89 7.62 -14.59
C TYR A 118 11.29 6.14 -14.52
N VAL A 119 11.03 5.46 -13.39
CA VAL A 119 11.35 4.03 -13.28
C VAL A 119 10.44 3.21 -14.18
N SER A 120 9.13 3.49 -14.19
CA SER A 120 8.17 2.80 -15.06
C SER A 120 8.59 2.83 -16.54
N GLU A 121 9.08 3.97 -17.01
CA GLU A 121 9.54 4.13 -18.39
C GLU A 121 10.85 3.41 -18.71
N ASN A 122 11.69 3.13 -17.71
CA ASN A 122 13.07 2.64 -17.91
C ASN A 122 13.32 1.23 -17.36
N LEU A 123 12.44 0.68 -16.53
CA LEU A 123 12.63 -0.61 -15.86
C LEU A 123 12.84 -1.78 -16.83
N HIS A 124 12.26 -1.69 -18.03
CA HIS A 124 12.46 -2.67 -19.10
C HIS A 124 13.93 -2.88 -19.47
N HIS A 125 14.79 -1.87 -19.33
CA HIS A 125 16.23 -2.01 -19.55
C HIS A 125 16.92 -2.86 -18.48
N TRP A 126 16.53 -2.71 -17.21
CA TRP A 126 17.02 -3.56 -16.12
C TRP A 126 16.52 -5.00 -16.30
N ILE A 127 15.25 -5.15 -16.68
CA ILE A 127 14.66 -6.45 -17.01
C ILE A 127 15.43 -7.14 -18.16
N ASP A 128 15.87 -6.39 -19.17
CA ASP A 128 16.70 -6.91 -20.27
C ASP A 128 18.06 -7.44 -19.79
N LEU A 129 18.67 -6.83 -18.77
CA LEU A 129 19.93 -7.27 -18.17
C LEU A 129 19.76 -8.55 -17.35
N ILE A 130 18.73 -8.60 -16.50
CA ILE A 130 18.56 -9.68 -15.52
C ILE A 130 17.88 -10.91 -16.12
N PHE A 131 16.89 -10.72 -17.00
CA PHE A 131 16.05 -11.81 -17.53
C PHE A 131 16.01 -11.87 -19.06
N GLY A 132 16.56 -10.86 -19.75
CA GLY A 132 16.33 -10.66 -21.17
C GLY A 132 17.54 -10.89 -22.06
N TYR A 133 17.49 -10.27 -23.25
CA TYR A 133 18.48 -10.50 -24.30
C TYR A 133 19.91 -10.01 -23.95
N LYS A 134 20.05 -9.13 -22.95
CA LYS A 134 21.36 -8.63 -22.46
C LYS A 134 21.93 -9.47 -21.32
N GLN A 135 21.31 -10.61 -20.97
CA GLN A 135 21.84 -11.51 -19.94
C GLN A 135 23.04 -12.34 -20.43
N ARG A 136 23.10 -12.67 -21.74
CA ARG A 136 24.12 -13.56 -22.33
C ARG A 136 24.60 -13.09 -23.70
N GLY A 137 25.71 -13.66 -24.16
CA GLY A 137 26.26 -13.43 -25.49
C GLY A 137 26.78 -12.01 -25.69
N LYS A 138 26.89 -11.58 -26.95
CA LYS A 138 27.52 -10.31 -27.29
C LYS A 138 26.83 -9.09 -26.67
N ALA A 139 25.49 -9.13 -26.57
CA ALA A 139 24.71 -8.06 -25.94
C ALA A 139 25.02 -7.91 -24.44
N ALA A 140 25.39 -8.99 -23.74
CA ALA A 140 25.82 -8.93 -22.35
C ALA A 140 27.24 -8.35 -22.21
N GLU A 141 28.16 -8.70 -23.11
CA GLU A 141 29.51 -8.10 -23.14
C GLU A 141 29.43 -6.58 -23.35
N ASP A 142 28.65 -6.16 -24.34
CA ASP A 142 28.50 -4.75 -24.71
C ASP A 142 27.83 -3.94 -23.58
N ALA A 143 26.97 -4.60 -22.78
CA ALA A 143 26.34 -4.01 -21.60
C ALA A 143 27.18 -4.15 -20.32
N VAL A 144 28.37 -4.76 -20.38
CA VAL A 144 29.22 -5.08 -19.22
C VAL A 144 28.43 -5.88 -18.17
N ASN A 145 27.72 -6.93 -18.62
CA ASN A 145 26.78 -7.72 -17.81
C ASN A 145 27.12 -9.23 -17.83
N VAL A 146 28.42 -9.55 -17.90
CA VAL A 146 28.90 -10.94 -17.93
C VAL A 146 29.38 -11.35 -16.54
N PHE A 147 28.81 -12.43 -15.99
CA PHE A 147 29.15 -13.00 -14.68
C PHE A 147 30.02 -14.24 -14.83
N TYR A 148 30.44 -14.81 -13.70
CA TYR A 148 31.26 -16.02 -13.70
C TYR A 148 30.50 -17.19 -14.34
N HIS A 149 31.15 -17.95 -15.23
CA HIS A 149 30.48 -18.93 -16.08
C HIS A 149 29.64 -19.99 -15.33
N TYR A 150 29.96 -20.34 -14.09
CA TYR A 150 29.18 -21.27 -13.26
C TYR A 150 27.84 -20.71 -12.77
N THR A 151 27.62 -19.39 -12.81
CA THR A 151 26.35 -18.79 -12.35
C THR A 151 25.21 -19.03 -13.36
N TYR A 152 25.54 -19.42 -14.58
CA TYR A 152 24.59 -19.56 -15.69
C TYR A 152 24.09 -21.00 -15.82
N GLU A 153 22.77 -21.18 -15.84
CA GLU A 153 22.12 -22.45 -16.16
C GLU A 153 22.70 -23.05 -17.46
N GLY A 154 23.01 -24.36 -17.42
CA GLY A 154 23.48 -25.14 -18.57
C GLY A 154 24.96 -25.01 -18.93
N ASN A 155 25.73 -24.14 -18.25
CA ASN A 155 27.16 -23.95 -18.57
C ASN A 155 28.09 -25.01 -17.96
N VAL A 156 27.60 -25.82 -17.01
CA VAL A 156 28.35 -26.91 -16.38
C VAL A 156 27.47 -28.15 -16.33
N ASP A 157 27.95 -29.24 -16.92
CA ASP A 157 27.38 -30.57 -16.71
C ASP A 157 28.01 -31.17 -15.45
N ILE A 158 27.32 -31.03 -14.33
CA ILE A 158 27.77 -31.48 -13.00
C ILE A 158 27.84 -33.02 -12.92
N ASP A 159 27.06 -33.72 -13.75
CA ASP A 159 26.99 -35.18 -13.74
C ASP A 159 28.09 -35.81 -14.60
N ALA A 160 28.61 -35.09 -15.58
CA ALA A 160 29.82 -35.46 -16.30
C ALA A 160 31.12 -35.33 -15.47
N VAL A 161 31.10 -34.63 -14.33
CA VAL A 161 32.27 -34.47 -13.46
C VAL A 161 32.46 -35.73 -12.60
N THR A 162 33.52 -36.50 -12.89
CA THR A 162 33.83 -37.77 -12.21
C THR A 162 34.58 -37.59 -10.90
N ASP A 163 35.40 -36.54 -10.77
CA ASP A 163 36.14 -36.25 -9.53
C ASP A 163 35.19 -35.70 -8.44
N PRO A 164 35.02 -36.42 -7.31
CA PRO A 164 34.14 -35.97 -6.23
C PRO A 164 34.55 -34.63 -5.62
N THR A 165 35.85 -34.35 -5.55
CA THR A 165 36.36 -33.09 -4.97
C THR A 165 36.00 -31.91 -5.87
N MET A 166 36.29 -32.00 -7.17
CA MET A 166 35.91 -30.99 -8.15
C MET A 166 34.38 -30.80 -8.21
N LYS A 167 33.61 -31.89 -8.17
CA LYS A 167 32.14 -31.84 -8.14
C LYS A 167 31.64 -31.08 -6.91
N ALA A 168 32.18 -31.37 -5.73
CA ALA A 168 31.84 -30.68 -4.49
C ALA A 168 32.21 -29.18 -4.54
N SER A 169 33.38 -28.82 -5.09
CA SER A 169 33.80 -27.42 -5.25
C SER A 169 32.89 -26.65 -6.21
N ILE A 170 32.48 -27.25 -7.33
CA ILE A 170 31.54 -26.63 -8.29
C ILE A 170 30.19 -26.39 -7.63
N LEU A 171 29.65 -27.39 -6.93
CA LEU A 171 28.38 -27.27 -6.21
C LEU A 171 28.44 -26.19 -5.13
N ALA A 172 29.54 -26.13 -4.37
CA ALA A 172 29.74 -25.09 -3.38
C ALA A 172 29.77 -23.70 -4.03
N GLN A 173 30.43 -23.55 -5.18
CA GLN A 173 30.48 -22.28 -5.92
C GLN A 173 29.07 -21.85 -6.36
N ILE A 174 28.31 -22.76 -6.97
CA ILE A 174 26.95 -22.50 -7.47
C ILE A 174 25.99 -22.13 -6.34
N ASN A 175 26.10 -22.80 -5.19
CA ASN A 175 25.20 -22.58 -4.06
C ASN A 175 25.47 -21.26 -3.31
N HIS A 176 26.74 -20.84 -3.20
CA HIS A 176 27.10 -19.72 -2.32
C HIS A 176 27.42 -18.41 -3.07
N PHE A 177 27.90 -18.49 -4.32
CA PHE A 177 28.43 -17.33 -5.04
C PHE A 177 27.50 -16.78 -6.11
N GLY A 178 26.23 -17.23 -6.11
CA GLY A 178 25.14 -16.66 -6.88
C GLY A 178 24.73 -17.47 -8.11
N GLN A 179 23.47 -17.33 -8.49
CA GLN A 179 22.87 -18.01 -9.63
C GLN A 179 22.14 -16.98 -10.48
N THR A 180 22.47 -16.92 -11.75
CA THR A 180 21.82 -16.04 -12.72
C THR A 180 20.44 -16.64 -13.03
N PRO A 181 19.34 -15.87 -12.92
CA PRO A 181 18.01 -16.36 -13.25
C PRO A 181 17.91 -16.86 -14.69
N LYS A 182 16.92 -17.70 -14.96
CA LYS A 182 16.66 -18.16 -16.32
C LYS A 182 16.37 -17.00 -17.27
N GLN A 183 16.97 -17.03 -18.46
CA GLN A 183 16.65 -16.07 -19.52
C GLN A 183 15.22 -16.34 -20.03
N LEU A 184 14.35 -15.35 -19.92
CA LEU A 184 12.92 -15.47 -20.23
C LEU A 184 12.62 -15.12 -21.70
N PHE A 185 13.44 -14.28 -22.33
CA PHE A 185 13.23 -13.81 -23.70
C PHE A 185 14.52 -13.34 -24.36
N GLN A 186 14.57 -13.44 -25.70
CA GLN A 186 15.72 -13.07 -26.51
C GLN A 186 15.54 -11.75 -27.28
N LYS A 187 14.36 -11.12 -27.18
CA LYS A 187 14.05 -9.82 -27.79
C LYS A 187 13.96 -8.74 -26.72
N PRO A 188 14.14 -7.45 -27.05
CA PRO A 188 14.00 -6.36 -26.07
C PRO A 188 12.64 -6.39 -25.36
N HIS A 189 12.66 -6.23 -24.04
CA HIS A 189 11.45 -6.13 -23.24
C HIS A 189 10.65 -4.88 -23.62
N VAL A 190 9.32 -5.00 -23.68
CA VAL A 190 8.46 -3.89 -24.08
C VAL A 190 8.48 -2.78 -23.02
N LYS A 191 8.68 -1.53 -23.45
CA LYS A 191 8.59 -0.34 -22.58
C LYS A 191 7.16 -0.17 -22.04
N ARG A 192 7.02 0.05 -20.73
CA ARG A 192 5.73 0.37 -20.10
C ARG A 192 5.27 1.75 -20.57
N ARG A 193 3.98 1.86 -20.92
CA ARG A 193 3.34 3.14 -21.28
C ARG A 193 2.73 3.77 -20.03
N VAL A 194 3.21 4.95 -19.64
CA VAL A 194 2.73 5.71 -18.47
C VAL A 194 1.35 6.36 -18.72
N ASP A 195 1.02 6.66 -19.97
CA ASP A 195 -0.26 7.31 -20.33
C ASP A 195 -1.50 6.42 -20.17
N ARG A 196 -1.32 5.12 -19.94
CA ARG A 196 -2.43 4.19 -19.74
C ARG A 196 -2.62 3.96 -18.25
N LYS A 197 -3.70 4.52 -17.69
CA LYS A 197 -4.19 4.13 -16.36
C LYS A 197 -4.21 2.60 -16.30
N PRO A 198 -3.55 1.97 -15.30
CA PRO A 198 -3.58 0.53 -15.18
C PRO A 198 -5.05 0.09 -15.12
N PRO A 199 -5.44 -0.96 -15.87
CA PRO A 199 -6.79 -1.47 -15.79
C PRO A 199 -7.10 -1.81 -14.33
N HIS A 200 -8.28 -1.41 -13.86
CA HIS A 200 -8.72 -1.67 -12.50
C HIS A 200 -8.52 -3.18 -12.19
N PRO A 201 -7.86 -3.57 -11.07
CA PRO A 201 -7.51 -4.97 -10.80
C PRO A 201 -8.70 -5.92 -10.89
N LEU A 202 -9.88 -5.40 -10.56
CA LEU A 202 -11.14 -6.13 -10.57
C LEU A 202 -11.86 -6.18 -11.93
N LYS A 203 -11.33 -5.51 -12.98
CA LYS A 203 -11.99 -5.38 -14.29
C LYS A 203 -12.27 -6.73 -14.97
N TYR A 204 -11.48 -7.76 -14.66
CA TYR A 204 -11.59 -9.09 -15.25
C TYR A 204 -11.98 -10.17 -14.22
N SER A 205 -12.43 -9.79 -13.02
CA SER A 205 -12.87 -10.78 -12.04
C SER A 205 -14.21 -11.39 -12.48
N ILE A 206 -14.19 -12.67 -12.82
CA ILE A 206 -15.39 -13.45 -13.18
C ILE A 206 -16.36 -13.64 -11.99
N ASN A 207 -15.88 -13.40 -10.77
CA ASN A 207 -16.66 -13.55 -9.54
C ASN A 207 -17.43 -12.28 -9.16
N LEU A 208 -17.24 -11.17 -9.89
CA LEU A 208 -17.94 -9.92 -9.62
C LEU A 208 -19.10 -9.77 -10.60
N VAL A 209 -20.31 -9.79 -10.05
CA VAL A 209 -21.52 -9.46 -10.81
C VAL A 209 -21.76 -7.94 -10.67
N PRO A 210 -21.72 -7.17 -11.76
CA PRO A 210 -22.05 -5.76 -11.69
C PRO A 210 -23.52 -5.60 -11.30
N HIS A 211 -23.78 -4.86 -10.22
CA HIS A 211 -25.11 -4.43 -9.86
C HIS A 211 -25.33 -3.00 -10.36
N ASP A 212 -26.41 -2.79 -11.11
CA ASP A 212 -26.86 -1.46 -11.47
C ASP A 212 -27.34 -0.72 -10.21
N LEU A 213 -26.56 0.26 -9.78
CA LEU A 213 -26.90 1.15 -8.69
C LEU A 213 -27.61 2.38 -9.23
N ARG A 214 -28.49 2.95 -8.40
CA ARG A 214 -29.06 4.27 -8.66
C ARG A 214 -27.93 5.28 -8.87
N LYS A 215 -27.91 5.93 -10.03
CA LYS A 215 -26.91 6.97 -10.34
C LYS A 215 -27.16 8.18 -9.45
N SER A 216 -26.09 8.71 -8.85
CA SER A 216 -26.10 9.95 -8.08
C SER A 216 -25.22 10.97 -8.78
N SER A 217 -25.71 12.20 -8.93
CA SER A 217 -24.93 13.34 -9.42
C SER A 217 -24.08 14.01 -8.34
N SER A 218 -24.28 13.64 -7.06
CA SER A 218 -23.54 14.16 -5.90
C SER A 218 -22.72 13.07 -5.22
N SER A 219 -21.84 13.48 -4.30
CA SER A 219 -21.19 12.57 -3.35
C SER A 219 -22.21 11.72 -2.60
N ILE A 220 -21.85 10.48 -2.27
CA ILE A 220 -22.71 9.55 -1.53
C ILE A 220 -22.51 9.78 -0.03
N SER A 221 -23.59 10.03 0.69
CA SER A 221 -23.58 10.21 2.16
C SER A 221 -23.81 8.89 2.90
N GLN A 222 -24.57 7.97 2.30
CA GLN A 222 -25.04 6.75 2.94
C GLN A 222 -25.22 5.63 1.93
N ILE A 223 -24.80 4.42 2.31
CA ILE A 223 -25.05 3.17 1.58
C ILE A 223 -25.71 2.20 2.56
N VAL A 224 -26.79 1.56 2.14
CA VAL A 224 -27.53 0.57 2.95
C VAL A 224 -27.80 -0.67 2.11
N THR A 225 -27.49 -1.84 2.67
CA THR A 225 -27.87 -3.13 2.08
C THR A 225 -29.12 -3.67 2.78
N VAL A 226 -30.18 -3.94 2.04
CA VAL A 226 -31.42 -4.52 2.55
C VAL A 226 -31.99 -5.54 1.55
N ASN A 227 -32.20 -6.78 1.99
CA ASN A 227 -32.69 -7.88 1.15
C ASN A 227 -31.92 -7.98 -0.19
N ASP A 228 -30.59 -7.98 -0.11
CA ASP A 228 -29.65 -8.01 -1.26
C ASP A 228 -29.73 -6.81 -2.23
N LYS A 229 -30.53 -5.80 -1.90
CA LYS A 229 -30.55 -4.52 -2.62
C LYS A 229 -29.62 -3.54 -1.95
N ILE A 230 -28.80 -2.87 -2.75
CA ILE A 230 -27.95 -1.76 -2.31
C ILE A 230 -28.69 -0.46 -2.62
N LEU A 231 -28.99 0.30 -1.57
CA LEU A 231 -29.61 1.62 -1.63
C LEU A 231 -28.57 2.68 -1.30
N VAL A 232 -28.62 3.82 -2.00
CA VAL A 232 -27.65 4.90 -1.87
C VAL A 232 -28.37 6.23 -1.67
N ALA A 233 -27.88 7.06 -0.75
CA ALA A 233 -28.30 8.45 -0.61
C ALA A 233 -27.16 9.39 -1.03
N GLY A 234 -27.51 10.43 -1.78
CA GLY A 234 -26.59 11.49 -2.14
C GLY A 234 -26.32 12.47 -1.00
N ALA A 235 -25.57 13.52 -1.27
CA ALA A 235 -25.27 14.59 -0.34
C ALA A 235 -26.57 15.19 0.22
N ASN A 236 -26.53 15.60 1.48
CA ASN A 236 -27.66 16.17 2.21
C ASN A 236 -28.94 15.32 2.12
N SER A 237 -28.78 14.00 2.13
CA SER A 237 -29.88 13.04 2.14
C SER A 237 -29.59 11.89 3.09
N VAL A 238 -30.63 11.36 3.74
CA VAL A 238 -30.56 10.20 4.63
C VAL A 238 -31.73 9.26 4.36
N LEU A 239 -31.44 7.98 4.18
CA LEU A 239 -32.46 6.94 3.97
C LEU A 239 -33.23 6.71 5.27
N LYS A 240 -34.56 6.67 5.16
CA LYS A 240 -35.44 6.45 6.32
C LYS A 240 -35.52 4.94 6.64
N PRO A 241 -35.13 4.50 7.85
CA PRO A 241 -35.17 3.09 8.24
C PRO A 241 -36.58 2.45 8.28
N ARG A 242 -36.58 1.12 8.49
CA ARG A 242 -37.65 0.10 8.40
C ARG A 242 -37.93 -0.48 7.03
N THR A 243 -38.20 0.37 6.04
CA THR A 243 -38.49 -0.10 4.67
C THR A 243 -37.58 0.51 3.63
N TYR A 244 -36.83 1.56 3.98
CA TYR A 244 -35.96 2.34 3.10
C TYR A 244 -36.61 2.87 1.81
N GLY A 245 -37.91 2.71 1.62
CA GLY A 245 -38.66 3.26 0.50
C GLY A 245 -38.87 4.79 0.55
N LYS A 246 -38.24 5.47 1.52
CA LYS A 246 -38.29 6.92 1.71
C LYS A 246 -36.94 7.44 2.16
N TYR A 247 -36.64 8.67 1.83
CA TYR A 247 -35.48 9.38 2.34
C TYR A 247 -35.84 10.82 2.70
N LEU A 248 -35.03 11.43 3.53
CA LEU A 248 -35.12 12.83 3.89
C LEU A 248 -34.00 13.56 3.18
N SER A 249 -34.27 14.77 2.71
CA SER A 249 -33.28 15.64 2.08
C SER A 249 -33.37 17.06 2.64
N TRP A 250 -32.21 17.70 2.78
CA TRP A 250 -32.06 19.05 3.31
C TRP A 250 -31.04 19.85 2.50
N GLY A 251 -30.76 21.10 2.90
CA GLY A 251 -29.79 21.95 2.21
C GLY A 251 -30.38 22.82 1.09
N PHE A 252 -31.70 22.89 0.97
CA PHE A 252 -32.38 23.73 -0.01
C PHE A 252 -32.29 25.23 0.36
N PRO A 253 -32.37 26.16 -0.61
CA PRO A 253 -32.36 27.60 -0.34
C PRO A 253 -33.53 28.08 0.54
N ASP A 254 -34.67 27.37 0.49
CA ASP A 254 -35.84 27.62 1.34
C ASP A 254 -35.70 27.04 2.75
N ARG A 255 -34.54 26.47 3.09
CA ARG A 255 -34.20 25.92 4.42
C ARG A 255 -35.12 24.77 4.85
N SER A 256 -35.81 24.16 3.90
CA SER A 256 -36.77 23.09 4.17
C SER A 256 -36.12 21.73 4.40
N LEU A 257 -36.81 20.90 5.17
CA LEU A 257 -36.60 19.45 5.23
C LEU A 257 -37.68 18.77 4.41
N ARG A 258 -37.28 17.92 3.45
CA ARG A 258 -38.22 17.25 2.53
C ARG A 258 -38.18 15.75 2.71
N PHE A 259 -39.36 15.13 2.75
CA PHE A 259 -39.52 13.67 2.68
C PHE A 259 -39.83 13.28 1.25
N LEU A 260 -39.10 12.32 0.70
CA LEU A 260 -39.29 11.85 -0.67
C LEU A 260 -39.44 10.33 -0.70
N SER A 261 -40.16 9.80 -1.70
CA SER A 261 -40.14 8.37 -2.01
C SER A 261 -38.82 8.00 -2.68
N TYR A 262 -38.21 6.89 -2.29
CA TYR A 262 -36.92 6.49 -2.84
C TYR A 262 -37.00 6.07 -4.33
N ASP A 263 -38.07 5.39 -4.74
CA ASP A 263 -38.15 4.83 -6.11
C ASP A 263 -38.49 5.87 -7.18
N GLN A 264 -39.31 6.87 -6.84
CA GLN A 264 -39.86 7.84 -7.80
C GLN A 264 -39.37 9.28 -7.57
N ASP A 265 -38.57 9.53 -6.52
CA ASP A 265 -38.21 10.88 -6.05
C ASP A 265 -39.40 11.81 -5.84
N ARG A 266 -40.58 11.23 -5.61
CA ARG A 266 -41.81 11.99 -5.39
C ARG A 266 -41.75 12.64 -4.01
N LEU A 267 -41.89 13.96 -3.98
CA LEU A 267 -42.05 14.73 -2.76
C LEU A 267 -43.31 14.27 -2.01
N LEU A 268 -43.14 13.89 -0.75
CA LEU A 268 -44.21 13.40 0.13
C LEU A 268 -44.65 14.46 1.13
N SER A 269 -43.70 15.23 1.67
CA SER A 269 -43.98 16.40 2.50
C SER A 269 -42.77 17.31 2.62
N THR A 270 -43.05 18.59 2.84
CA THR A 270 -42.07 19.65 3.10
C THR A 270 -42.30 20.18 4.51
N HIS A 271 -41.23 20.39 5.26
CA HIS A 271 -41.28 20.97 6.60
C HIS A 271 -40.31 22.15 6.64
N GLU A 272 -40.85 23.30 6.99
CA GLU A 272 -40.12 24.58 7.01
C GLU A 272 -39.99 25.08 8.45
N ASN A 273 -39.11 26.06 8.64
CA ASN A 273 -38.93 26.75 9.91
C ASN A 273 -38.62 25.83 11.11
N LEU A 274 -37.92 24.71 10.86
CA LEU A 274 -37.52 23.78 11.93
C LEU A 274 -36.51 24.40 12.90
N HIS A 275 -35.72 25.38 12.43
CA HIS A 275 -34.70 26.07 13.22
C HIS A 275 -34.84 27.59 13.18
N GLY A 276 -36.07 28.10 13.18
CA GLY A 276 -36.31 29.56 13.33
C GLY A 276 -35.73 30.42 12.20
N GLY A 277 -35.61 29.84 11.00
CA GLY A 277 -34.99 30.48 9.84
C GLY A 277 -33.52 30.13 9.63
N ASN A 278 -32.89 29.29 10.44
CA ASN A 278 -31.52 28.86 10.21
C ASN A 278 -31.41 27.65 9.26
N GLN A 279 -30.24 27.46 8.63
CA GLN A 279 -30.01 26.38 7.66
C GLN A 279 -29.79 25.04 8.37
N ILE A 280 -30.50 24.00 7.92
CA ILE A 280 -30.25 22.63 8.36
C ILE A 280 -28.91 22.14 7.79
N GLN A 281 -28.00 21.74 8.67
CA GLN A 281 -26.66 21.24 8.33
C GLN A 281 -26.61 19.71 8.27
N CYS A 282 -27.33 19.04 9.17
CA CYS A 282 -27.35 17.58 9.24
C CYS A 282 -28.70 17.04 9.73
N VAL A 283 -29.01 15.81 9.32
CA VAL A 283 -30.23 15.11 9.71
C VAL A 283 -29.92 13.65 10.04
N GLY A 284 -30.44 13.17 11.16
CA GLY A 284 -30.45 11.78 11.56
C GLY A 284 -31.88 11.25 11.70
N VAL A 285 -32.05 9.93 11.55
CA VAL A 285 -33.34 9.26 11.72
C VAL A 285 -33.14 8.03 12.61
N SER A 286 -34.03 7.83 13.58
CA SER A 286 -33.98 6.65 14.45
C SER A 286 -34.19 5.35 13.67
N HIS A 287 -33.68 4.23 14.20
CA HIS A 287 -33.79 2.92 13.57
C HIS A 287 -35.26 2.46 13.39
N ASP A 288 -36.14 2.84 14.31
CA ASP A 288 -37.58 2.60 14.22
C ASP A 288 -38.29 3.58 13.26
N GLY A 289 -37.58 4.56 12.73
CA GLY A 289 -38.04 5.57 11.80
C GLY A 289 -39.20 6.42 12.32
N GLN A 290 -39.34 6.61 13.63
CA GLN A 290 -40.34 7.48 14.25
C GLN A 290 -39.78 8.83 14.69
N ILE A 291 -38.46 8.93 14.90
CA ILE A 291 -37.80 10.15 15.37
C ILE A 291 -36.87 10.66 14.27
N VAL A 292 -36.89 11.97 14.06
CA VAL A 292 -35.95 12.71 13.22
C VAL A 292 -35.19 13.68 14.10
N VAL A 293 -33.88 13.77 13.92
CA VAL A 293 -33.03 14.75 14.60
C VAL A 293 -32.44 15.68 13.54
N THR A 294 -32.56 16.98 13.71
CA THR A 294 -32.02 17.98 12.79
C THR A 294 -31.01 18.87 13.52
N GLY A 295 -29.85 19.11 12.93
CA GLY A 295 -28.88 20.11 13.40
C GLY A 295 -28.87 21.33 12.49
N GLY A 296 -28.95 22.52 13.08
CA GLY A 296 -28.93 23.79 12.36
C GLY A 296 -27.63 24.57 12.54
N ASP A 297 -27.46 25.65 11.79
CA ASP A 297 -26.28 26.53 11.87
C ASP A 297 -26.19 27.32 13.19
N GLU A 298 -27.30 27.42 13.93
CA GLU A 298 -27.38 28.02 15.26
C GLU A 298 -26.75 27.15 16.36
N GLY A 299 -26.29 25.95 16.00
CA GLY A 299 -25.66 25.01 16.94
C GLY A 299 -26.64 24.26 17.84
N LEU A 300 -27.94 24.23 17.49
CA LEU A 300 -28.95 23.44 18.19
C LEU A 300 -29.24 22.14 17.43
N LEU A 301 -29.58 21.10 18.22
CA LEU A 301 -30.14 19.85 17.73
C LEU A 301 -31.61 19.77 18.14
N SER A 302 -32.51 19.66 17.17
CA SER A 302 -33.94 19.53 17.41
C SER A 302 -34.40 18.10 17.16
N VAL A 303 -35.08 17.51 18.15
CA VAL A 303 -35.63 16.14 18.13
C VAL A 303 -37.12 16.22 17.81
N TRP A 304 -37.52 15.54 16.73
CA TRP A 304 -38.86 15.60 16.19
C TRP A 304 -39.51 14.21 16.15
N ARG A 305 -40.74 14.08 16.64
CA ARG A 305 -41.57 12.90 16.42
C ARG A 305 -42.34 13.03 15.13
N ILE A 306 -42.27 11.99 14.29
CA ILE A 306 -43.08 11.90 13.07
C ILE A 306 -44.50 11.50 13.48
N ASN A 307 -45.43 12.45 13.46
CA ASN A 307 -46.83 12.13 13.71
C ASN A 307 -47.49 11.58 12.43
N LYS A 308 -48.18 10.44 12.57
CA LYS A 308 -48.94 9.77 11.51
C LYS A 308 -50.45 10.02 11.69
N ASP A 309 -50.86 11.25 11.95
CA ASP A 309 -52.28 11.55 12.02
C ASP A 309 -52.91 11.42 10.63
N ASN A 310 -53.72 10.37 10.47
CA ASN A 310 -54.71 10.13 9.40
C ASN A 310 -54.14 10.06 7.96
N PRO A 311 -54.41 9.00 7.17
CA PRO A 311 -53.92 8.86 5.78
C PRO A 311 -54.27 10.02 4.83
N ARG A 312 -55.16 10.93 5.23
CA ARG A 312 -55.58 12.13 4.48
C ARG A 312 -54.89 13.44 4.89
N ARG A 313 -54.04 13.47 5.93
CA ARG A 313 -53.34 14.68 6.37
C ARG A 313 -51.83 14.62 6.09
N VAL A 314 -51.27 15.79 5.80
CA VAL A 314 -49.82 16.00 5.61
C VAL A 314 -49.10 15.60 6.89
N ARG A 315 -48.05 14.77 6.77
CA ARG A 315 -47.20 14.36 7.90
C ARG A 315 -46.66 15.60 8.58
N ARG A 316 -46.77 15.67 9.91
CA ARG A 316 -46.21 16.77 10.72
C ARG A 316 -45.08 16.25 11.59
N LEU A 317 -44.03 17.06 11.71
CA LEU A 317 -42.99 16.89 12.70
C LEU A 317 -43.42 17.64 13.97
N LEU A 318 -43.49 16.93 15.09
CA LEU A 318 -43.76 17.51 16.40
C LEU A 318 -42.44 17.64 17.14
N LEU A 319 -42.06 18.85 17.55
CA LEU A 319 -40.87 19.08 18.35
C LEU A 319 -41.05 18.41 19.72
N GLU A 320 -40.18 17.46 20.05
CA GLU A 320 -40.13 16.86 21.38
C GLU A 320 -39.14 17.58 22.29
N LYS A 321 -37.97 17.92 21.75
CA LYS A 321 -36.90 18.52 22.52
C LYS A 321 -35.94 19.28 21.62
N ALA A 322 -35.51 20.46 22.07
CA ALA A 322 -34.32 21.12 21.55
C ALA A 322 -33.15 20.87 22.50
N LEU A 323 -32.01 20.48 21.95
CA LEU A 323 -30.78 20.17 22.67
C LEU A 323 -29.71 21.18 22.24
N CYS A 324 -29.02 21.76 23.22
CA CYS A 324 -27.83 22.56 23.01
C CYS A 324 -26.59 21.77 23.46
N ALA A 325 -25.51 21.81 22.68
CA ALA A 325 -24.27 21.12 23.03
C ALA A 325 -23.53 21.76 24.22
N HIS A 326 -23.84 23.03 24.51
CA HIS A 326 -23.14 23.82 25.51
C HIS A 326 -24.12 24.50 26.46
N THR A 327 -24.00 24.19 27.76
CA THR A 327 -24.68 24.88 28.86
C THR A 327 -23.82 26.01 29.47
N ALA A 328 -22.58 26.16 28.98
CA ALA A 328 -21.61 27.16 29.39
C ALA A 328 -20.72 27.57 28.21
N LYS A 329 -19.96 28.66 28.38
CA LYS A 329 -19.09 29.22 27.34
C LYS A 329 -18.01 28.20 26.94
N VAL A 330 -17.90 27.91 25.65
CA VAL A 330 -16.75 27.20 25.08
C VAL A 330 -15.62 28.21 24.97
N SER A 331 -14.65 28.12 25.88
CA SER A 331 -13.46 28.98 25.94
C SER A 331 -12.41 28.56 24.94
#